data_AF-A0A1Y6D203-F1
#
_entry.id   AF-A0A1Y6D203-F1
#
_cell.length_a   1.000
_cell.length_b   1.000
_cell.length_c   1.000
_cell.angle_alpha   90.00
_cell.angle_beta   90.00
_cell.angle_gamma   90.00
#
_symmetry.space_group_name_H-M   'P 1'
#
loop_
_entity.id
_entity.type
_entity.pdbx_description
1 polymer ?
#
loop_
_entity_poly.entity_id
_entity_poly.type
_entity_poly.pdbx_seq_one_letter_code
_entity_poly.pdbx_strand_id
1 'polypeptide(L)'
;MNAEIYDPIPATLFQQLVPFSPTSTAGGWDGLFRAIPFLQAQYPGTVFRRQPYHHVDLAQQRVGLLFVEELSERLYFVFDLESADPPPLSEYPA
;
A
#
# COMPACT_ATOMS: atom_id res chain seq x y z
N MET A 1 -3.11 9.11 8.48
CA MET A 1 -2.13 8.27 7.78
C MET A 1 -0.87 8.05 8.58
N ASN A 2 -0.34 6.83 8.46
CA ASN A 2 0.97 6.42 8.96
C ASN A 2 1.70 5.68 7.84
N ALA A 3 3.03 5.62 7.92
CA ALA A 3 3.87 4.82 7.04
C ALA A 3 4.79 3.92 7.85
N GLU A 4 4.87 2.66 7.46
CA GLU A 4 5.87 1.70 7.92
C GLU A 4 6.80 1.33 6.77
N ILE A 5 8.07 1.14 7.08
CA ILE A 5 9.11 0.80 6.10
C ILE A 5 9.53 -0.65 6.33
N TYR A 6 9.52 -1.44 5.27
CA TYR A 6 10.01 -2.80 5.28
C TYR A 6 11.20 -2.96 4.34
N ASP A 7 12.04 -3.94 4.66
CA ASP A 7 13.13 -4.35 3.79
C ASP A 7 12.62 -4.88 2.45
N PRO A 8 13.45 -4.83 1.39
CA PRO A 8 13.12 -5.43 0.11
C PRO A 8 12.77 -6.91 0.25
N ILE A 9 11.77 -7.35 -0.51
CA ILE A 9 11.37 -8.76 -0.56
C ILE A 9 11.97 -9.45 -1.79
N PRO A 10 12.19 -10.77 -1.74
CA PRO A 10 12.57 -11.54 -2.92
C PRO A 10 11.61 -11.31 -4.10
N ALA A 11 12.15 -11.28 -5.32
CA ALA A 11 11.37 -11.06 -6.54
C ALA A 11 10.21 -12.05 -6.71
N THR A 12 10.36 -13.28 -6.20
CA THR A 12 9.30 -14.31 -6.21
C THR A 12 8.08 -13.92 -5.36
N LEU A 13 8.29 -13.28 -4.21
CA LEU A 13 7.21 -12.74 -3.38
C LEU A 13 6.65 -11.46 -3.97
N PHE A 14 7.51 -10.64 -4.57
CA PHE A 14 7.09 -9.42 -5.24
C PHE A 14 6.08 -9.67 -6.36
N GLN A 15 6.24 -10.75 -7.13
CA GLN A 15 5.30 -11.15 -8.18
C GLN A 15 3.92 -11.56 -7.66
N GLN A 16 3.80 -11.87 -6.36
CA GLN A 16 2.53 -12.24 -5.73
C GLN A 16 1.76 -11.01 -5.19
N LEU A 17 2.36 -9.83 -5.21
CA LEU A 17 1.70 -8.61 -4.78
C LEU A 17 0.56 -8.25 -5.74
N VAL A 18 -0.58 -7.83 -5.18
CA VAL A 18 -1.74 -7.41 -5.95
C VAL A 18 -1.57 -5.93 -6.33
N PRO A 19 -1.39 -5.59 -7.61
CA PRO A 19 -1.26 -4.20 -8.01
C PRO A 19 -2.53 -3.42 -7.67
N PHE A 20 -2.38 -2.15 -7.27
CA PHE A 20 -3.52 -1.29 -7.06
C PHE A 20 -4.33 -1.16 -8.36
N SER A 21 -5.62 -1.46 -8.27
CA SER A 21 -6.56 -1.28 -9.37
C SER A 21 -7.67 -0.30 -8.97
N PRO A 22 -7.82 0.81 -9.70
CA PRO A 22 -8.82 1.83 -9.38
C PRO A 22 -10.27 1.38 -9.59
N THR A 23 -10.48 0.27 -10.30
CA THR A 23 -11.81 -0.24 -10.66
C THR A 23 -12.37 -1.25 -9.66
N SER A 24 -11.57 -1.76 -8.71
CA SER A 24 -11.96 -2.87 -7.86
C SER A 24 -12.44 -2.50 -6.45
N THR A 25 -12.27 -1.26 -5.99
CA THR A 25 -12.66 -0.87 -4.63
C THR A 25 -13.20 0.56 -4.58
N ALA A 26 -14.47 0.72 -4.21
CA ALA A 26 -15.02 2.01 -3.84
C ALA A 26 -14.22 2.55 -2.64
N GLY A 27 -13.52 3.68 -2.80
CA GLY A 27 -12.63 4.27 -1.79
C GLY A 27 -11.12 4.07 -2.03
N GLY A 28 -10.72 3.26 -3.02
CA GLY A 28 -9.30 3.04 -3.34
C GLY A 28 -8.58 4.30 -3.85
N TRP A 29 -9.28 5.14 -4.60
CA TRP A 29 -8.75 6.42 -5.09
C TRP A 29 -8.47 7.41 -3.97
N ASP A 30 -9.38 7.55 -3.01
CA ASP A 30 -9.21 8.48 -1.89
C ASP A 30 -8.00 8.09 -1.04
N GLY A 31 -7.82 6.79 -0.78
CA GLY A 31 -6.63 6.26 -0.12
C GLY A 31 -5.35 6.60 -0.87
N LEU A 32 -5.35 6.43 -2.20
CA LEU A 32 -4.21 6.76 -3.06
C LEU A 32 -3.91 8.28 -3.06
N PHE A 33 -4.93 9.11 -3.23
CA PHE A 33 -4.79 10.57 -3.27
C PHE A 33 -4.34 11.16 -1.94
N ARG A 34 -4.63 10.51 -0.82
CA ARG A 34 -4.07 10.89 0.49
C ARG A 34 -2.65 10.35 0.68
N ALA A 35 -2.36 9.13 0.22
CA ALA A 35 -1.07 8.46 0.43
C ALA A 35 0.10 9.15 -0.28
N ILE A 36 -0.09 9.57 -1.53
CA ILE A 36 0.97 10.19 -2.33
C ILE A 36 1.50 11.49 -1.69
N PRO A 37 0.67 12.51 -1.38
CA PRO A 37 1.16 13.74 -0.77
C PRO A 37 1.73 13.49 0.64
N PHE A 38 1.18 12.54 1.39
CA PHE A 38 1.72 12.12 2.69
C PHE A 38 3.15 11.58 2.56
N LEU A 39 3.40 10.64 1.63
CA LEU A 39 4.73 10.10 1.37
C LEU A 39 5.71 11.18 0.89
N GLN A 40 5.27 12.06 0.00
CA GLN A 40 6.11 13.15 -0.51
C GLN A 40 6.52 14.14 0.58
N ALA A 41 5.62 14.43 1.53
CA ALA A 41 5.90 15.30 2.65
C ALA A 41 6.85 14.64 3.68
N GLN A 42 6.65 13.34 3.95
CA GLN A 42 7.41 12.63 4.98
C GLN A 42 8.80 12.17 4.49
N TYR A 43 8.93 11.81 3.22
CA TYR A 43 10.15 11.29 2.61
C TYR A 43 10.57 12.12 1.39
N PRO A 44 10.91 13.41 1.58
CA PRO A 44 11.27 14.30 0.48
C PRO A 44 12.51 13.77 -0.24
N GLY A 45 12.40 13.61 -1.56
CA GLY A 45 13.47 13.10 -2.42
C GLY A 45 13.44 11.59 -2.68
N THR A 46 12.54 10.85 -2.04
CA THR A 46 12.31 9.43 -2.37
C THR A 46 11.49 9.33 -3.65
N VAL A 47 11.98 8.52 -4.60
CA VAL A 47 11.27 8.25 -5.86
C VAL A 47 10.61 6.89 -5.75
N PHE A 48 9.28 6.87 -5.89
CA PHE A 48 8.49 5.65 -5.83
C PHE A 48 8.10 5.18 -7.23
N ARG A 49 8.04 3.85 -7.41
CA ARG A 49 7.44 3.26 -8.60
C ARG A 49 6.00 3.76 -8.76
N ARG A 50 5.59 3.96 -10.02
CA ARG A 50 4.29 4.56 -10.35
C ARG A 50 3.07 3.78 -9.87
N GLN A 51 3.18 2.45 -9.78
CA GLN A 51 2.07 1.59 -9.37
C GLN A 51 2.31 1.07 -7.95
N PRO A 52 1.49 1.48 -6.97
CA PRO A 52 1.48 0.86 -5.65
C PRO A 52 0.72 -0.47 -5.69
N TYR A 53 0.79 -1.20 -4.58
CA TYR A 53 0.14 -2.50 -4.39
C TYR A 53 -0.83 -2.43 -3.22
N HIS A 54 -1.87 -3.26 -3.23
CA HIS A 54 -2.69 -3.46 -2.05
C HIS A 54 -1.93 -4.30 -1.02
N HIS A 55 -2.04 -3.90 0.24
CA HIS A 55 -1.51 -4.68 1.35
C HIS A 55 -2.53 -4.78 2.47
N VAL A 56 -2.67 -6.00 2.99
CA VAL A 56 -3.48 -6.32 4.16
C VAL A 56 -2.55 -6.93 5.20
N ASP A 57 -2.33 -6.20 6.27
CA ASP A 57 -1.66 -6.71 7.46
C ASP A 57 -2.70 -7.40 8.34
N LEU A 58 -2.77 -8.73 8.22
CA LEU A 58 -3.70 -9.55 8.98
C LEU A 58 -3.38 -9.60 10.48
N ALA A 59 -2.12 -9.41 10.87
CA ALA A 59 -1.70 -9.50 12.27
C ALA A 59 -2.22 -8.30 13.07
N GLN A 60 -2.23 -7.12 12.45
CA GLN A 60 -2.70 -5.88 13.08
C GLN A 60 -4.06 -5.42 12.54
N GLN A 61 -4.69 -6.19 11.66
CA GLN A 61 -5.97 -5.87 11.01
C GLN A 61 -5.95 -4.51 10.28
N ARG A 62 -4.87 -4.24 9.53
CA ARG A 62 -4.70 -2.97 8.81
C ARG A 62 -4.76 -3.20 7.31
N VAL A 63 -5.39 -2.26 6.62
CA VAL A 63 -5.43 -2.23 5.16
C VAL A 63 -4.80 -0.95 4.68
N GLY A 64 -4.04 -1.03 3.60
CA GLY A 64 -3.39 0.13 3.02
C GLY A 64 -2.72 -0.15 1.69
N LEU A 65 -1.82 0.75 1.32
CA LEU A 65 -1.09 0.73 0.06
C LEU A 65 0.39 0.53 0.32
N LEU A 66 1.01 -0.32 -0.48
CA LEU A 66 2.44 -0.58 -0.46
C LEU A 66 3.09 0.15 -1.64
N PHE A 67 3.98 1.07 -1.36
CA PHE A 67 4.78 1.78 -2.34
C PHE A 67 6.20 1.23 -2.35
N VAL A 68 6.84 1.26 -3.51
CA VAL A 68 8.18 0.70 -3.70
C VAL A 68 9.12 1.81 -4.09
N GLU A 69 10.19 2.02 -3.33
CA GLU A 69 11.25 2.96 -3.69
C GLU A 69 12.06 2.41 -4.88
N GLU A 70 12.33 3.26 -5.88
CA GLU A 70 13.01 2.83 -7.12
C GLU A 70 14.47 2.42 -6.91
N LEU A 71 15.21 3.10 -6.03
CA LEU A 71 16.65 2.89 -5.86
C LEU A 71 16.99 1.74 -4.92
N SER A 72 16.28 1.64 -3.80
CA SER A 72 16.60 0.69 -2.74
C SER A 72 15.69 -0.55 -2.73
N GLU A 73 14.59 -0.50 -3.50
CA GLU A 73 13.50 -1.48 -3.47
C GLU A 73 12.81 -1.65 -2.10
N ARG A 74 13.03 -0.71 -1.18
CA ARG A 74 12.32 -0.68 0.10
C ARG A 74 10.84 -0.48 -0.10
N LEU A 75 10.07 -1.09 0.79
CA LEU A 75 8.63 -1.08 0.76
C LEU A 75 8.08 -0.12 1.80
N TYR A 76 7.12 0.70 1.41
CA TYR A 76 6.50 1.72 2.24
C TYR A 76 5.02 1.41 2.35
N PHE A 77 4.61 0.84 3.48
CA PHE A 77 3.22 0.53 3.76
C PHE A 77 2.52 1.73 4.39
N VAL A 78 1.58 2.32 3.65
CA VAL A 78 0.83 3.49 4.06
C VAL A 78 -0.61 3.09 4.36
N PHE A 79 -1.07 3.41 5.57
CA PHE A 79 -2.40 3.04 6.06
C PHE A 79 -3.01 4.15 6.92
N ASP A 80 -4.33 4.11 7.08
CA ASP A 80 -5.06 4.96 8.02
C ASP A 80 -5.39 4.16 9.29
N LEU A 81 -5.17 4.77 10.47
CA LEU A 81 -5.52 4.14 11.76
C LEU A 81 -7.04 4.14 12.01
N GLU A 82 -7.79 4.98 11.31
CA GLU A 82 -9.24 5.11 11.48
C GLU A 82 -10.05 4.12 10.62
N SER A 83 -9.41 3.37 9.71
CA SER A 83 -10.11 2.38 8.87
C SER A 83 -10.17 1.02 9.57
N ALA A 84 -10.84 0.97 10.71
CA ALA A 84 -11.21 -0.26 11.39
C ALA A 84 -12.47 -0.87 10.77
N ASP A 85 -12.37 -1.30 9.51
CA ASP A 85 -13.12 -2.46 9.02
C ASP A 85 -12.45 -2.93 7.72
N PRO A 86 -11.86 -4.14 7.68
CA PRO A 86 -11.46 -4.73 6.41
C PRO A 86 -12.72 -4.90 5.54
N PRO A 87 -12.64 -4.70 4.21
CA PRO A 87 -13.78 -4.98 3.34
C PRO A 87 -14.22 -6.43 3.55
N PRO A 88 -15.53 -6.72 3.48
CA PRO A 88 -16.06 -8.03 3.79
C PRO A 88 -15.40 -9.08 2.89
N LEU A 89 -15.04 -10.24 3.46
CA LEU A 89 -14.29 -11.32 2.79
C LEU A 89 -14.91 -11.78 1.46
N SER A 90 -16.19 -11.50 1.24
CA SER A 90 -16.93 -11.70 -0.02
C SER A 90 -16.40 -10.90 -1.21
N GLU A 91 -15.56 -9.89 -1.00
CA GLU A 91 -14.97 -9.06 -2.06
C GLU A 91 -13.56 -9.51 -2.50
N TYR A 92 -12.97 -10.49 -1.80
CA TYR A 92 -11.71 -11.09 -2.22
C TYR A 92 -11.98 -12.33 -3.08
N PRO A 93 -11.37 -12.45 -4.28
CA PRO A 93 -11.52 -13.66 -5.09
C PRO A 93 -10.93 -14.86 -4.34
N ALA A 94 -11.67 -15.98 -4.38
CA ALA A 94 -11.31 -17.27 -3.76
C ALA A 94 -10.10 -17.94 -4.41
#